data_AF-A0A5J4UAV5-F1
#
_entry.id   AF-A0A5J4UAV5-F1
#
_cell.length_a   1.000
_cell.length_b   1.000
_cell.length_c   1.000
_cell.angle_alpha   90.00
_cell.angle_beta   90.00
_cell.angle_gamma   90.00
#
_symmetry.space_group_name_H-M   'P 1'
#
loop_
_entity.id
_entity.type
_entity.pdbx_description
1 polymer ?
#
loop_
_entity_poly.entity_id
_entity_poly.type
_entity_poly.pdbx_seq_one_letter_code
_entity_poly.pdbx_strand_id
1 'polypeptide(L)'
;QGCGKSFAIETIYEVLGIFALKNVDELSKIFGKFNALAATAILINFNEIQDATDSFNLQHKMKSAITQASGIIERKGVDSVESEIWNNFICTCNDVNAIPAEKGNRRFQYFTCNNEFAGEREYFQNLCKDIQPQKQGEYNEEFMGILLHYFRTLDIQRFDAEDSIVQASRNTNVIYNEQLERQYTGLNQVDRFVVDNFPIFEIGVSIERIKIDKYLTTGLAIKLKSSCDFIRARKQKFIKEYYSKNKVTYDKYIMIDLNSLPEQVRLYLIKQEDQCRDLMNIVKYKQFNVPADEGDENETKPNQDDDGSEYI
;
A
#
# COMPACT_ATOMS: atom_id res chain seq x y z
N GLN A 1 15.68 -7.76 3.23
CA GLN A 1 15.89 -9.17 3.64
C GLN A 1 16.73 -9.19 4.91
N GLY A 2 16.71 -10.28 5.69
CA GLY A 2 17.60 -10.44 6.85
C GLY A 2 17.23 -9.64 8.10
N CYS A 3 16.00 -9.13 8.20
CA CYS A 3 15.50 -8.33 9.33
C CYS A 3 14.60 -9.12 10.32
N GLY A 4 14.63 -10.45 10.27
CA GLY A 4 13.88 -11.30 11.22
C GLY A 4 12.40 -11.55 10.90
N LYS A 5 11.87 -11.09 9.76
CA LYS A 5 10.46 -11.31 9.34
C LYS A 5 10.02 -12.77 9.44
N SER A 6 10.78 -13.67 8.82
CA SER A 6 10.47 -15.09 8.83
C SER A 6 10.49 -15.66 10.23
N PHE A 7 11.39 -15.21 11.10
CA PHE A 7 11.51 -15.72 12.47
C PHE A 7 10.27 -15.45 13.32
N ALA A 8 9.76 -14.21 13.33
CA ALA A 8 8.56 -13.85 14.07
C ALA A 8 7.35 -14.69 13.62
N ILE A 9 7.23 -14.86 12.30
CA ILE A 9 6.14 -15.61 11.68
C ILE A 9 6.26 -17.11 11.97
N GLU A 10 7.47 -17.67 11.86
CA GLU A 10 7.77 -19.07 12.20
C GLU A 10 7.39 -19.41 13.64
N THR A 11 7.67 -18.51 14.58
CA THR A 11 7.31 -18.68 15.99
C THR A 11 5.79 -18.81 16.17
N ILE A 12 5.00 -17.94 15.52
CA ILE A 12 3.53 -18.02 15.57
C ILE A 12 3.02 -19.32 14.93
N TYR A 13 3.60 -19.72 13.80
CA TYR A 13 3.24 -20.96 13.12
C TYR A 13 3.45 -22.19 13.99
N GLU A 14 4.54 -22.23 14.75
CA GLU A 14 4.82 -23.37 15.63
C GLU A 14 3.85 -23.45 16.82
N VAL A 15 3.32 -22.32 17.30
CA VAL A 15 2.25 -22.31 18.31
C VAL A 15 0.93 -22.86 17.72
N LEU A 16 0.60 -22.48 16.48
CA LEU A 16 -0.67 -22.87 15.85
C LEU A 16 -0.64 -24.28 15.22
N GLY A 17 0.54 -24.79 14.91
CA GLY A 17 0.75 -26.13 14.35
C GLY A 17 -0.06 -26.37 13.08
N ILE A 18 -0.87 -27.44 13.08
CA ILE A 18 -1.64 -27.88 11.91
C ILE A 18 -2.68 -26.86 11.42
N PHE A 19 -3.06 -25.89 12.26
CA PHE A 19 -4.02 -24.86 11.90
C PHE A 19 -3.39 -23.71 11.11
N ALA A 20 -2.13 -23.81 10.71
CA ALA A 20 -1.43 -22.67 10.13
C ALA A 20 -0.49 -23.10 8.99
N LEU A 21 -0.58 -22.40 7.86
CA LEU A 21 0.24 -22.65 6.66
C LEU A 21 1.40 -21.66 6.62
N LYS A 22 2.59 -22.15 6.97
CA LYS A 22 3.82 -21.36 7.08
C LYS A 22 4.27 -20.70 5.78
N ASN A 23 4.06 -21.37 4.66
CA ASN A 23 4.47 -20.88 3.36
C ASN A 23 3.50 -21.37 2.27
N VAL A 24 2.82 -20.42 1.64
CA VAL A 24 2.06 -20.61 0.40
C VAL A 24 2.73 -19.76 -0.68
N ASP A 25 3.35 -20.44 -1.64
CA ASP A 25 4.07 -19.89 -2.78
C ASP A 25 3.15 -19.61 -3.98
N GLU A 26 2.02 -20.31 -4.07
CA GLU A 26 1.09 -20.21 -5.18
C GLU A 26 -0.31 -19.80 -4.73
N LEU A 27 -0.80 -18.66 -5.22
CA LEU A 27 -2.13 -18.15 -4.93
C LEU A 27 -3.26 -19.11 -5.35
N SER A 28 -3.03 -19.91 -6.38
CA SER A 28 -3.98 -20.89 -6.91
C SER A 28 -4.32 -22.00 -5.90
N LYS A 29 -3.44 -22.30 -4.95
CA LYS A 29 -3.69 -23.33 -3.91
C LYS A 29 -4.76 -22.89 -2.91
N ILE A 30 -4.95 -21.58 -2.74
CA ILE A 30 -5.93 -20.99 -1.80
C ILE A 30 -7.11 -20.38 -2.55
N PHE A 31 -6.87 -19.71 -3.66
CA PHE A 31 -7.88 -18.93 -4.39
C PHE A 31 -8.13 -19.44 -5.82
N GLY A 32 -7.66 -20.66 -6.14
CA GLY A 32 -7.89 -21.29 -7.44
C GLY A 32 -9.12 -22.21 -7.42
N LYS A 33 -9.30 -22.97 -8.51
CA LYS A 33 -10.40 -23.94 -8.61
C LYS A 33 -10.30 -25.02 -7.55
N PHE A 34 -9.12 -25.58 -7.31
CA PHE A 34 -8.92 -26.57 -6.25
C PHE A 34 -8.32 -25.89 -5.02
N ASN A 35 -9.19 -25.46 -4.11
CA ASN A 35 -8.85 -24.61 -2.96
C ASN A 35 -9.01 -25.31 -1.60
N ALA A 36 -9.03 -26.64 -1.58
CA ALA A 36 -9.19 -27.43 -0.36
C ALA A 36 -8.22 -27.07 0.77
N LEU A 37 -7.04 -26.55 0.43
CA LEU A 37 -6.02 -26.10 1.37
C LEU A 37 -6.48 -24.89 2.21
N ALA A 38 -7.36 -24.04 1.67
CA ALA A 38 -7.93 -22.92 2.41
C ALA A 38 -8.74 -23.41 3.63
N ALA A 39 -9.41 -24.55 3.53
CA ALA A 39 -10.24 -25.09 4.62
C ALA A 39 -9.44 -25.75 5.76
N THR A 40 -8.11 -25.90 5.64
CA THR A 40 -7.32 -26.63 6.64
C THR A 40 -6.65 -25.72 7.68
N ALA A 41 -6.69 -24.40 7.51
CA ALA A 41 -5.92 -23.48 8.34
C ALA A 41 -6.69 -22.22 8.72
N ILE A 42 -6.39 -21.66 9.89
CA ILE A 42 -6.88 -20.36 10.34
C ILE A 42 -5.88 -19.24 10.06
N LEU A 43 -4.61 -19.56 9.77
CA LEU A 43 -3.57 -18.60 9.43
C LEU A 43 -2.76 -19.05 8.22
N ILE A 44 -2.64 -18.21 7.20
CA ILE A 44 -1.99 -18.53 5.92
C ILE A 44 -0.97 -17.44 5.60
N ASN A 45 0.30 -17.81 5.42
CA ASN A 45 1.36 -16.88 5.03
C ASN A 45 1.72 -17.06 3.56
N PHE A 46 1.59 -15.98 2.80
CA PHE A 46 2.13 -15.89 1.45
C PHE A 46 3.53 -15.30 1.51
N ASN A 47 4.54 -16.12 1.27
CA ASN A 47 5.93 -15.69 1.30
C ASN A 47 6.46 -15.46 -0.11
N GLU A 48 7.18 -14.36 -0.31
CA GLU A 48 7.93 -14.10 -1.55
C GLU A 48 7.06 -14.11 -2.81
N ILE A 49 5.92 -13.40 -2.80
CA ILE A 49 5.17 -13.15 -4.04
C ILE A 49 6.05 -12.29 -4.96
N GLN A 50 6.47 -12.88 -6.09
CA GLN A 50 7.53 -12.31 -6.95
C GLN A 50 7.00 -11.42 -8.07
N ASP A 51 5.73 -11.55 -8.47
CA ASP A 51 5.14 -10.81 -9.60
C ASP A 51 4.18 -9.69 -9.12
N ALA A 52 4.28 -8.51 -9.74
CA ALA A 52 3.37 -7.38 -9.53
C ALA A 52 1.93 -7.69 -9.94
N THR A 53 1.74 -8.57 -10.92
CA THR A 53 0.42 -9.06 -11.36
C THR A 53 -0.20 -9.95 -10.28
N ASP A 54 0.59 -10.86 -9.71
CA ASP A 54 0.16 -11.72 -8.63
C ASP A 54 -0.10 -10.94 -7.34
N SER A 55 0.69 -9.90 -7.09
CA SER A 55 0.51 -8.94 -6.00
C SER A 55 -0.85 -8.24 -6.03
N PHE A 56 -1.25 -7.70 -7.19
CA PHE A 56 -2.56 -7.07 -7.37
C PHE A 56 -3.71 -8.08 -7.25
N ASN A 57 -3.57 -9.24 -7.90
CA ASN A 57 -4.56 -10.31 -7.82
C ASN A 57 -4.71 -10.84 -6.40
N LEU A 58 -3.61 -11.00 -5.67
CA LEU A 58 -3.60 -11.38 -4.26
C LEU A 58 -4.41 -10.38 -3.46
N GLN A 59 -4.13 -9.09 -3.59
CA GLN A 59 -4.81 -8.06 -2.80
C GLN A 59 -6.33 -8.13 -2.98
N HIS A 60 -6.80 -8.21 -4.23
CA HIS A 60 -8.23 -8.35 -4.51
C HIS A 60 -8.83 -9.62 -3.91
N LYS A 61 -8.14 -10.76 -4.07
CA LYS A 61 -8.59 -12.06 -3.53
C LYS A 61 -8.61 -12.07 -2.01
N MET A 62 -7.58 -11.53 -1.35
CA MET A 62 -7.52 -11.37 0.11
C MET A 62 -8.64 -10.47 0.61
N LYS A 63 -8.90 -9.31 -0.03
CA LYS A 63 -10.02 -8.44 0.36
C LYS A 63 -11.36 -9.17 0.35
N SER A 64 -11.60 -9.94 -0.71
CA SER A 64 -12.81 -10.75 -0.82
C SER A 64 -12.87 -11.80 0.28
N ALA A 65 -11.79 -12.55 0.48
CA ALA A 65 -11.73 -13.65 1.44
C ALA A 65 -11.86 -13.19 2.90
N ILE A 66 -11.24 -12.06 3.28
CA ILE A 66 -11.35 -11.49 4.63
C ILE A 66 -12.80 -11.15 4.99
N THR A 67 -13.62 -10.76 4.00
CA THR A 67 -15.01 -10.37 4.22
C THR A 67 -16.02 -11.51 4.11
N GLN A 68 -15.60 -12.70 3.67
CA GLN A 68 -16.49 -13.83 3.40
C GLN A 68 -16.55 -14.76 4.61
N ALA A 69 -17.76 -15.00 5.14
CA ALA A 69 -17.98 -15.95 6.23
C ALA A 69 -17.98 -17.41 5.75
N SER A 70 -18.45 -17.66 4.53
CA SER A 70 -18.45 -18.98 3.88
C SER A 70 -17.92 -18.89 2.45
N GLY A 71 -17.50 -20.03 1.91
CA GLY A 71 -17.11 -20.17 0.52
C GLY A 71 -17.15 -21.61 0.03
N ILE A 72 -17.06 -21.76 -1.28
CA ILE A 72 -17.07 -23.06 -1.94
C ILE A 72 -15.68 -23.67 -1.86
N ILE A 73 -15.59 -24.87 -1.29
CA ILE A 73 -14.39 -25.69 -1.23
C ILE A 73 -14.50 -26.80 -2.26
N GLU A 74 -13.58 -26.82 -3.21
CA GLU A 74 -13.53 -27.82 -4.27
C GLU A 74 -12.26 -28.67 -4.15
N ARG A 75 -12.46 -29.98 -4.02
CA ARG A 75 -11.43 -31.00 -3.91
C ARG A 75 -11.33 -31.75 -5.24
N LYS A 76 -10.12 -32.15 -5.63
CA LYS A 76 -9.93 -32.88 -6.88
C LYS A 76 -10.64 -34.23 -6.83
N GLY A 77 -11.57 -34.44 -7.76
CA GLY A 77 -12.32 -35.69 -7.87
C GLY A 77 -13.42 -35.87 -6.81
N VAL A 78 -13.83 -34.80 -6.13
CA VAL A 78 -14.91 -34.79 -5.16
C VAL A 78 -15.81 -33.59 -5.45
N ASP A 79 -17.10 -33.73 -5.20
CA ASP A 79 -18.06 -32.63 -5.37
C ASP A 79 -17.70 -31.44 -4.47
N SER A 80 -17.98 -30.24 -4.96
CA SER A 80 -17.77 -29.01 -4.21
C SER A 80 -18.73 -28.93 -3.03
N VAL A 81 -18.23 -28.43 -1.91
CA VAL A 81 -19.00 -28.27 -0.68
C VAL A 81 -18.87 -26.83 -0.18
N GLU A 82 -19.95 -26.27 0.35
CA GLU A 82 -19.88 -25.02 1.07
C GLU A 82 -19.27 -25.26 2.45
N SER A 83 -18.33 -24.40 2.85
CA SER A 83 -17.66 -24.45 4.15
C SER A 83 -17.51 -23.04 4.70
N GLU A 84 -17.50 -22.93 6.02
CA GLU A 84 -17.05 -21.72 6.69
C GLU A 84 -15.55 -21.48 6.42
N ILE A 85 -15.18 -20.21 6.28
CA ILE A 85 -13.82 -19.78 6.04
C ILE A 85 -13.34 -18.96 7.23
N TRP A 86 -12.35 -19.48 7.94
CA TRP A 86 -11.76 -18.88 9.14
C TRP A 86 -10.34 -18.35 8.91
N ASN A 87 -9.99 -18.08 7.64
CA ASN A 87 -8.63 -17.74 7.25
C ASN A 87 -8.25 -16.31 7.64
N ASN A 88 -7.11 -16.18 8.29
CA ASN A 88 -6.34 -14.94 8.44
C ASN A 88 -5.10 -15.02 7.56
N PHE A 89 -4.65 -13.87 7.06
CA PHE A 89 -3.57 -13.82 6.08
C PHE A 89 -2.39 -12.99 6.58
N ILE A 90 -1.19 -13.54 6.41
CA ILE A 90 0.08 -12.81 6.53
C ILE A 90 0.73 -12.80 5.15
N CYS A 91 1.43 -11.72 4.81
CA CYS A 91 2.24 -11.67 3.61
C CYS A 91 3.61 -11.11 3.92
N THR A 92 4.66 -11.85 3.56
CA THR A 92 6.04 -11.40 3.67
C THR A 92 6.62 -11.06 2.32
N CYS A 93 6.87 -9.77 2.13
CA CYS A 93 7.48 -9.25 0.91
C CYS A 93 8.81 -8.58 1.22
N ASN A 94 9.72 -8.62 0.25
CA ASN A 94 10.95 -7.85 0.27
C ASN A 94 10.86 -6.58 -0.58
N ASP A 95 9.94 -6.55 -1.55
CA ASP A 95 9.60 -5.35 -2.30
C ASP A 95 8.60 -4.50 -1.50
N VAL A 96 8.84 -3.18 -1.48
CA VAL A 96 7.98 -2.16 -0.86
C VAL A 96 6.63 -2.08 -1.58
N ASN A 97 6.56 -2.52 -2.85
CA ASN A 97 5.38 -2.39 -3.71
C ASN A 97 4.53 -3.66 -3.85
N ALA A 98 4.84 -4.72 -3.11
CA ALA A 98 4.21 -6.02 -3.33
C ALA A 98 2.71 -6.07 -2.97
N ILE A 99 2.17 -5.10 -2.21
CA ILE A 99 0.72 -4.93 -2.04
C ILE A 99 0.42 -3.43 -1.98
N PRO A 100 -0.23 -2.83 -3.00
CA PRO A 100 -0.49 -1.39 -3.00
C PRO A 100 -1.48 -1.01 -1.89
N ALA A 101 -1.19 0.09 -1.20
CA ALA A 101 -2.08 0.64 -0.17
C ALA A 101 -3.18 1.49 -0.81
N GLU A 102 -4.43 1.26 -0.41
CA GLU A 102 -5.59 2.05 -0.86
C GLU A 102 -6.03 3.06 0.21
N LYS A 103 -6.65 4.17 -0.22
CA LYS A 103 -7.32 5.12 0.67
C LYS A 103 -8.50 4.42 1.36
N GLY A 104 -8.70 4.68 2.65
CA GLY A 104 -9.74 4.02 3.45
C GLY A 104 -9.49 2.52 3.68
N ASN A 105 -8.22 2.10 3.62
CA ASN A 105 -7.87 0.72 3.93
C ASN A 105 -8.21 0.39 5.39
N ARG A 106 -9.04 -0.63 5.55
CA ARG A 106 -9.52 -1.17 6.83
C ARG A 106 -9.24 -2.67 7.00
N ARG A 107 -8.53 -3.29 6.04
CA ARG A 107 -8.35 -4.75 5.95
C ARG A 107 -6.90 -5.22 6.02
N PHE A 108 -5.94 -4.33 5.73
CA PHE A 108 -4.51 -4.65 5.76
C PHE A 108 -3.79 -3.80 6.78
N GLN A 109 -3.11 -4.43 7.73
CA GLN A 109 -2.08 -3.76 8.51
C GLN A 109 -0.73 -3.94 7.81
N TYR A 110 -0.01 -2.83 7.66
CA TYR A 110 1.32 -2.83 7.09
C TYR A 110 2.35 -2.70 8.21
N PHE A 111 3.38 -3.54 8.17
CA PHE A 111 4.51 -3.50 9.08
C PHE A 111 5.80 -3.33 8.28
N THR A 112 6.45 -2.18 8.43
CA THR A 112 7.84 -2.02 8.01
C THR A 112 8.78 -2.57 9.06
N CYS A 113 9.77 -3.35 8.61
CA CYS A 113 10.83 -3.79 9.51
C CYS A 113 11.99 -2.79 9.44
N ASN A 114 12.48 -2.37 10.60
CA ASN A 114 13.74 -1.64 10.68
C ASN A 114 14.88 -2.52 10.14
N ASN A 115 15.68 -1.97 9.25
CA ASN A 115 16.83 -2.66 8.64
C ASN A 115 18.14 -2.41 9.39
N GLU A 116 18.13 -1.70 10.52
CA GLU A 116 19.31 -1.41 11.35
C GLU A 116 20.12 -2.66 11.70
N PHE A 117 19.44 -3.75 12.06
CA PHE A 117 20.07 -5.04 12.37
C PHE A 117 20.06 -6.02 11.20
N ALA A 118 19.75 -5.57 9.98
CA ALA A 118 19.61 -6.47 8.85
C ALA A 118 20.96 -7.16 8.52
N GLY A 119 20.98 -8.49 8.62
CA GLY A 119 22.20 -9.28 8.39
C GLY A 119 23.09 -9.45 9.63
N GLU A 120 22.75 -8.84 10.76
CA GLU A 120 23.47 -8.99 12.03
C GLU A 120 23.21 -10.37 12.65
N ARG A 121 24.03 -11.35 12.26
CA ARG A 121 23.84 -12.75 12.65
C ARG A 121 23.92 -12.96 14.16
N GLU A 122 24.87 -12.31 14.84
CA GLU A 122 25.06 -12.46 16.27
C GLU A 122 23.86 -11.91 17.06
N TYR A 123 23.33 -10.77 16.64
CA TYR A 123 22.11 -10.21 17.20
C TYR A 123 20.94 -11.21 17.12
N PHE A 124 20.68 -11.75 15.92
CA PHE A 124 19.59 -12.70 15.74
C PHE A 124 19.84 -14.04 16.45
N GLN A 125 21.10 -14.52 16.51
CA GLN A 125 21.43 -15.74 17.27
C GLN A 125 21.12 -15.57 18.75
N ASN A 126 21.47 -14.42 19.34
CA ASN A 126 21.18 -14.12 20.73
C ASN A 126 19.67 -13.95 20.97
N LEU A 127 18.97 -13.25 20.08
CA LEU A 127 17.52 -13.09 20.16
C LEU A 127 16.77 -14.43 20.05
N CYS A 128 17.19 -15.30 19.14
CA CYS A 128 16.57 -16.60 18.89
C CYS A 128 16.89 -17.62 19.99
N LYS A 129 17.91 -17.40 20.82
CA LYS A 129 18.43 -18.38 21.77
C LYS A 129 17.41 -18.88 22.78
N ASP A 130 16.49 -18.01 23.20
CA ASP A 130 15.50 -18.37 24.21
C ASP A 130 14.16 -18.80 23.58
N ILE A 131 13.92 -18.43 22.31
CA ILE A 131 12.67 -18.68 21.57
C ILE A 131 12.74 -20.02 20.81
N GLN A 132 13.92 -20.34 20.26
CA GLN A 132 14.27 -21.52 19.47
C GLN A 132 13.11 -22.26 18.80
N PRO A 133 12.51 -21.67 17.75
CA PRO A 133 11.65 -22.41 16.87
C PRO A 133 12.45 -23.54 16.20
N GLN A 134 11.81 -24.65 15.82
CA GLN A 134 12.47 -25.90 15.36
C GLN A 134 13.54 -25.70 14.27
N LYS A 135 13.41 -24.66 13.45
CA LYS A 135 14.35 -24.35 12.36
C LYS A 135 15.63 -23.62 12.82
N GLN A 136 15.62 -23.00 14.00
CA GLN A 136 16.69 -22.13 14.50
C GLN A 136 17.55 -22.78 15.60
N GLY A 137 17.15 -23.94 16.12
CA GLY A 137 17.87 -24.63 17.20
C GLY A 137 17.09 -25.80 17.78
N GLU A 138 17.47 -26.24 18.98
CA GLU A 138 16.68 -27.21 19.76
C GLU A 138 15.33 -26.59 20.15
N TYR A 139 14.24 -27.32 19.96
CA TYR A 139 12.91 -26.78 20.24
C TYR A 139 12.74 -26.47 21.74
N ASN A 140 12.42 -25.22 22.08
CA ASN A 140 12.18 -24.82 23.47
C ASN A 140 10.69 -24.95 23.84
N GLU A 141 10.30 -26.13 24.33
CA GLU A 141 8.93 -26.42 24.76
C GLU A 141 8.42 -25.47 25.86
N GLU A 142 9.28 -25.09 26.80
CA GLU A 142 8.93 -24.21 27.92
C GLU A 142 8.55 -22.82 27.42
N PHE A 143 9.40 -22.22 26.58
CA PHE A 143 9.13 -20.90 26.00
C PHE A 143 7.85 -20.91 25.16
N MET A 144 7.68 -21.92 24.30
CA MET A 144 6.49 -22.03 23.46
C MET A 144 5.21 -22.22 24.28
N GLY A 145 5.29 -22.95 25.39
CA GLY A 145 4.21 -23.06 26.37
C GLY A 145 3.86 -21.72 27.04
N ILE A 146 4.87 -20.93 27.42
CA ILE A 146 4.68 -19.58 27.97
C ILE A 146 4.03 -18.66 26.94
N LEU A 147 4.50 -18.68 25.69
CA LEU A 147 3.94 -17.86 24.61
C LEU A 147 2.48 -18.23 24.31
N LEU A 148 2.16 -19.52 24.25
CA LEU A 148 0.79 -19.99 24.09
C LEU A 148 -0.09 -19.56 25.28
N HIS A 149 0.42 -19.66 26.51
CA HIS A 149 -0.28 -19.17 27.70
C HIS A 149 -0.55 -17.67 27.61
N TYR A 150 0.45 -16.88 27.23
CA TYR A 150 0.32 -15.45 27.01
C TYR A 150 -0.79 -15.14 26.02
N PHE A 151 -0.79 -15.74 24.82
CA PHE A 151 -1.84 -15.52 23.82
C PHE A 151 -3.23 -15.94 24.32
N ARG A 152 -3.33 -17.03 25.07
CA ARG A 152 -4.61 -17.51 25.62
C ARG A 152 -5.17 -16.58 26.71
N THR A 153 -4.29 -15.91 27.46
CA THR A 153 -4.68 -15.01 28.57
C THR A 153 -4.75 -13.55 28.17
N LEU A 154 -4.37 -13.20 26.94
CA LEU A 154 -4.39 -11.84 26.44
C LEU A 154 -5.84 -11.34 26.38
N ASP A 155 -6.14 -10.27 27.11
CA ASP A 155 -7.45 -9.64 27.05
C ASP A 155 -7.59 -8.83 25.75
N ILE A 156 -8.45 -9.33 24.86
CA ILE A 156 -8.77 -8.72 23.57
C ILE A 156 -10.25 -8.31 23.49
N GLN A 157 -10.99 -8.26 24.60
CA GLN A 157 -12.44 -7.99 24.58
C GLN A 157 -12.79 -6.63 23.95
N ARG A 158 -11.89 -5.65 24.04
CA ARG A 158 -12.06 -4.30 23.50
C ARG A 158 -11.21 -4.06 22.24
N PHE A 159 -10.57 -5.11 21.72
CA PHE A 159 -9.74 -4.97 20.53
C PHE A 159 -10.62 -5.05 19.28
N ASP A 160 -10.66 -3.95 18.54
CA ASP A 160 -11.24 -3.88 17.21
C ASP A 160 -10.12 -3.80 16.17
N ALA A 161 -9.96 -4.87 15.40
CA ALA A 161 -8.92 -4.95 14.38
C ALA A 161 -9.15 -3.95 13.25
N GLU A 162 -10.40 -3.69 12.87
CA GLU A 162 -10.74 -2.77 11.79
C GLU A 162 -10.44 -1.33 12.20
N ASP A 163 -10.91 -0.92 13.39
CA ASP A 163 -10.59 0.42 13.93
C ASP A 163 -9.09 0.57 14.14
N SER A 164 -8.38 -0.42 14.70
CA SER A 164 -6.93 -0.35 14.85
C SER A 164 -6.19 -0.14 13.52
N ILE A 165 -6.63 -0.80 12.44
CA ILE A 165 -6.06 -0.60 11.10
C ILE A 165 -6.37 0.81 10.59
N VAL A 166 -7.60 1.27 10.75
CA VAL A 166 -8.03 2.61 10.31
C VAL A 166 -7.25 3.69 11.06
N GLN A 167 -7.12 3.60 12.39
CA GLN A 167 -6.33 4.54 13.20
C GLN A 167 -4.86 4.55 12.79
N ALA A 168 -4.26 3.37 12.59
CA ALA A 168 -2.88 3.25 12.13
C ALA A 168 -2.70 3.87 10.73
N SER A 169 -3.69 3.71 9.84
CA SER A 169 -3.67 4.32 8.51
C SER A 169 -3.83 5.84 8.56
N ARG A 170 -4.67 6.37 9.46
CA ARG A 170 -4.92 7.81 9.60
C ARG A 170 -3.84 8.56 10.35
N ASN A 171 -2.94 7.86 11.05
CA ASN A 171 -1.89 8.51 11.83
C ASN A 171 -0.79 9.07 10.91
N THR A 172 -0.96 10.32 10.50
CA THR A 172 -0.03 11.04 9.62
C THR A 172 1.05 11.81 10.39
N ASN A 173 0.93 11.92 11.72
CA ASN A 173 1.85 12.61 12.62
C ASN A 173 3.00 11.69 13.07
N VAL A 174 3.73 11.15 12.09
CA VAL A 174 4.89 10.29 12.30
C VAL A 174 6.07 10.81 11.49
N ILE A 175 7.29 10.62 12.00
CA ILE A 175 8.54 11.05 11.32
C ILE A 175 8.63 10.46 9.90
N TYR A 176 7.99 9.31 9.68
CA TYR A 176 7.91 8.62 8.39
C TYR A 176 6.46 8.17 8.15
N ASN A 177 5.77 8.80 7.18
CA ASN A 177 4.42 8.43 6.81
C ASN A 177 4.45 7.27 5.81
N GLU A 178 4.46 6.04 6.33
CA GLU A 178 4.58 4.82 5.54
C GLU A 178 3.44 4.67 4.51
N GLN A 179 2.24 5.15 4.82
CA GLN A 179 1.10 5.08 3.91
C GLN A 179 1.31 5.98 2.69
N LEU A 180 1.72 7.24 2.90
CA LEU A 180 2.01 8.17 1.80
C LEU A 180 3.23 7.71 1.00
N GLU A 181 4.22 7.09 1.64
CA GLU A 181 5.35 6.46 0.95
C GLU A 181 4.91 5.32 0.04
N ARG A 182 4.09 4.38 0.54
CA ARG A 182 3.56 3.27 -0.26
C ARG A 182 2.64 3.76 -1.39
N GLN A 183 1.83 4.78 -1.14
CA GLN A 183 1.01 5.40 -2.17
C GLN A 183 1.88 6.05 -3.24
N TYR A 184 2.91 6.80 -2.84
CA TYR A 184 3.89 7.40 -3.75
C TYR A 184 4.68 6.35 -4.55
N THR A 185 5.12 5.26 -3.92
CA THR A 185 5.83 4.19 -4.64
C THR A 185 4.88 3.36 -5.52
N GLY A 186 3.60 3.30 -5.18
CA GLY A 186 2.55 2.72 -6.02
C GLY A 186 2.16 3.58 -7.23
N LEU A 187 2.58 4.85 -7.28
CA LEU A 187 2.33 5.72 -8.42
C LEU A 187 3.01 5.17 -9.69
N ASN A 188 2.31 5.32 -10.82
CA ASN A 188 2.91 5.04 -12.12
C ASN A 188 4.04 6.05 -12.43
N GLN A 189 4.86 5.77 -13.45
CA GLN A 189 6.03 6.60 -13.77
C GLN A 189 5.69 8.08 -14.06
N VAL A 190 4.55 8.36 -14.68
CA VAL A 190 4.09 9.73 -14.94
C VAL A 190 3.68 10.41 -13.65
N ASP A 191 2.89 9.73 -12.82
CA ASP A 191 2.36 10.27 -11.58
C ASP A 191 3.48 10.59 -10.59
N ARG A 192 4.47 9.69 -10.49
CA ARG A 192 5.67 9.92 -9.68
C ARG A 192 6.48 11.10 -10.22
N PHE A 193 6.66 11.18 -11.54
CA PHE A 193 7.31 12.33 -12.16
C PHE A 193 6.58 13.65 -11.82
N VAL A 194 5.24 13.65 -11.83
CA VAL A 194 4.45 14.83 -11.45
C VAL A 194 4.70 15.22 -10.00
N VAL A 195 4.67 14.26 -9.07
CA VAL A 195 4.93 14.52 -7.64
C VAL A 195 6.35 15.06 -7.43
N ASP A 196 7.37 14.43 -8.03
CA ASP A 196 8.78 14.81 -7.86
C ASP A 196 9.07 16.20 -8.43
N ASN A 197 8.31 16.58 -9.45
CA ASN A 197 8.47 17.83 -10.18
C ASN A 197 7.34 18.81 -9.89
N PHE A 198 6.53 18.63 -8.84
CA PHE A 198 5.40 19.52 -8.52
C PHE A 198 5.70 21.03 -8.56
N PRO A 199 6.86 21.54 -8.07
CA PRO A 199 7.14 22.97 -8.07
C PRO A 199 7.19 23.53 -9.49
N ILE A 200 7.54 22.68 -10.46
CA ILE A 200 7.54 23.01 -11.89
C ILE A 200 6.12 23.28 -12.38
N PHE A 201 5.14 22.49 -11.93
CA PHE A 201 3.75 22.64 -12.33
C PHE A 201 3.09 23.86 -11.67
N GLU A 202 3.47 24.19 -10.43
CA GLU A 202 3.02 25.40 -9.73
C GLU A 202 3.44 26.69 -10.48
N ILE A 203 4.60 26.65 -11.14
CA ILE A 203 5.14 27.77 -11.93
C ILE A 203 4.57 27.79 -13.37
N GLY A 204 3.82 26.78 -13.78
CA GLY A 204 3.16 26.70 -15.09
C GLY A 204 4.09 26.25 -16.22
N VAL A 205 4.03 24.96 -16.58
CA VAL A 205 4.85 24.38 -17.65
C VAL A 205 4.01 23.65 -18.69
N SER A 206 4.46 23.70 -19.95
CA SER A 206 3.86 22.96 -21.07
C SER A 206 4.09 21.45 -20.96
N ILE A 207 3.03 20.72 -20.61
CA ILE A 207 3.01 19.24 -20.49
C ILE A 207 3.27 18.56 -21.84
N GLU A 208 2.98 19.24 -22.97
CA GLU A 208 3.07 18.68 -24.33
C GLU A 208 4.51 18.29 -24.74
N ARG A 209 5.54 18.67 -23.97
CA ARG A 209 6.95 18.31 -24.22
C ARG A 209 7.54 17.30 -23.24
N ILE A 210 6.80 16.87 -22.22
CA ILE A 210 7.25 15.79 -21.34
C ILE A 210 7.11 14.48 -22.11
N LYS A 211 8.20 14.08 -22.79
CA LYS A 211 8.33 12.75 -23.38
C LYS A 211 9.03 11.85 -22.38
N ILE A 212 8.27 10.93 -21.77
CA ILE A 212 8.86 9.80 -21.05
C ILE A 212 9.04 8.68 -22.07
N ASP A 213 10.28 8.33 -22.37
CA ASP A 213 10.59 7.27 -23.32
C ASP A 213 9.88 5.98 -22.93
N LYS A 214 9.21 5.35 -23.91
CA LYS A 214 8.45 4.09 -23.80
C LYS A 214 7.12 4.17 -23.02
N TYR A 215 6.63 5.34 -22.62
CA TYR A 215 5.38 5.46 -21.86
C TYR A 215 4.20 5.99 -22.69
N LEU A 216 3.04 5.33 -22.61
CA LEU A 216 1.76 5.84 -23.12
C LEU A 216 1.07 6.67 -22.03
N THR A 217 0.79 7.94 -22.30
CA THR A 217 0.05 8.83 -21.37
C THR A 217 -1.28 8.19 -20.95
N THR A 218 -1.40 7.74 -19.71
CA THR A 218 -2.64 7.18 -19.15
C THR A 218 -3.01 7.85 -17.81
N GLY A 219 -4.26 7.72 -17.40
CA GLY A 219 -4.80 8.07 -16.08
C GLY A 219 -4.66 9.55 -15.69
N LEU A 220 -3.53 9.89 -15.06
CA LEU A 220 -3.34 11.17 -14.38
C LEU A 220 -2.83 12.27 -15.32
N ALA A 221 -2.14 11.97 -16.43
CA ALA A 221 -1.90 12.96 -17.50
C ALA A 221 -3.23 13.44 -18.14
N ILE A 222 -4.22 12.55 -18.19
CA ILE A 222 -5.58 12.86 -18.65
C ILE A 222 -6.33 13.62 -17.56
N LYS A 223 -6.22 13.22 -16.28
CA LYS A 223 -6.80 13.98 -15.15
C LYS A 223 -6.19 15.36 -14.97
N LEU A 224 -4.87 15.53 -15.02
CA LEU A 224 -4.20 16.84 -15.03
C LEU A 224 -4.65 17.68 -16.23
N LYS A 225 -4.86 17.05 -17.40
CA LYS A 225 -5.41 17.75 -18.56
C LYS A 225 -6.88 18.17 -18.37
N SER A 226 -7.68 17.45 -17.57
CA SER A 226 -9.07 17.82 -17.22
C SER A 226 -9.17 18.75 -16.01
N SER A 227 -8.21 18.70 -15.09
CA SER A 227 -8.20 19.38 -13.79
C SER A 227 -7.24 20.58 -13.73
N CYS A 228 -6.46 20.84 -14.78
CA CYS A 228 -5.67 22.05 -14.91
C CYS A 228 -6.32 23.05 -15.87
N ASP A 229 -6.34 24.33 -15.49
CA ASP A 229 -6.54 25.43 -16.42
C ASP A 229 -5.29 25.60 -17.29
N PHE A 230 -5.49 25.98 -18.55
CA PHE A 230 -4.39 26.36 -19.43
C PHE A 230 -4.38 27.86 -19.65
N ILE A 231 -3.22 28.49 -19.41
CA ILE A 231 -2.96 29.86 -19.83
C ILE A 231 -2.09 29.82 -21.08
N ARG A 232 -2.50 30.53 -22.13
CA ARG A 232 -1.65 30.76 -23.30
C ARG A 232 -0.79 31.99 -23.06
N ALA A 233 0.52 31.82 -23.03
CA ALA A 233 1.47 32.92 -22.92
C ALA A 233 2.30 33.02 -24.22
N ARG A 234 2.56 34.25 -24.67
CA ARG A 234 3.55 34.47 -25.74
C ARG A 234 4.93 34.08 -25.23
N LYS A 235 5.77 33.52 -26.10
CA LYS A 235 7.14 33.07 -25.80
C LYS A 235 7.94 34.08 -24.95
N GLN A 236 7.92 35.35 -25.32
CA GLN A 236 8.64 36.40 -24.60
C GLN A 236 8.10 36.65 -23.17
N LYS A 237 6.78 36.58 -22.99
CA LYS A 237 6.14 36.71 -21.67
C LYS A 237 6.49 35.51 -20.78
N PHE A 238 6.45 34.29 -21.34
CA PHE A 238 6.90 33.09 -20.65
C PHE A 238 8.35 33.20 -20.17
N ILE A 239 9.27 33.60 -21.07
CA ILE A 239 10.70 33.72 -20.74
C ILE A 239 10.93 34.73 -19.61
N LYS A 240 10.26 35.89 -19.67
CA LYS A 240 10.47 36.99 -18.73
C LYS A 240 9.81 36.75 -17.37
N GLU A 241 8.56 36.31 -17.37
CA GLU A 241 7.73 36.28 -16.15
C GLU A 241 7.77 34.94 -15.42
N TYR A 242 8.10 33.84 -16.11
CA TYR A 242 8.04 32.49 -15.56
C TYR A 242 9.41 31.82 -15.54
N TYR A 243 10.06 31.67 -16.71
CA TYR A 243 11.36 30.99 -16.81
C TYR A 243 12.47 31.73 -16.06
N SER A 244 12.62 33.05 -16.26
CA SER A 244 13.71 33.81 -15.64
C SER A 244 13.62 33.88 -14.12
N LYS A 245 12.41 33.90 -13.54
CA LYS A 245 12.21 33.94 -12.08
C LYS A 245 12.56 32.62 -11.40
N ASN A 246 12.46 31.51 -12.12
CA ASN A 246 12.65 30.16 -11.59
C ASN A 246 13.70 29.37 -12.37
N LYS A 247 14.67 30.08 -12.97
CA LYS A 247 15.64 29.52 -13.93
C LYS A 247 16.37 28.30 -13.36
N VAL A 248 16.78 28.37 -12.10
CA VAL A 248 17.47 27.26 -11.40
C VAL A 248 16.62 25.98 -11.42
N THR A 249 15.32 26.10 -11.15
CA THR A 249 14.37 24.99 -11.18
C THR A 249 14.15 24.50 -12.62
N TYR A 250 13.96 25.39 -13.58
CA TYR A 250 13.77 25.02 -14.98
C TYR A 250 14.97 24.27 -15.58
N ASP A 251 16.18 24.75 -15.32
CA ASP A 251 17.41 24.18 -15.87
C ASP A 251 17.75 22.86 -15.19
N LYS A 252 17.46 22.70 -13.90
CA LYS A 252 17.72 21.45 -13.17
C LYS A 252 16.86 20.28 -13.65
N TYR A 253 15.62 20.53 -14.05
CA TYR A 253 14.63 19.47 -14.23
C TYR A 253 14.09 19.29 -15.66
N ILE A 254 14.05 20.34 -16.49
CA ILE A 254 13.44 20.26 -17.83
C ILE A 254 14.47 20.51 -18.94
N MET A 255 15.59 21.20 -18.64
CA MET A 255 16.63 21.55 -19.62
C MET A 255 16.00 22.17 -20.88
N ILE A 256 15.20 23.23 -20.71
CA ILE A 256 14.44 23.84 -21.80
C ILE A 256 15.39 24.52 -22.79
N ASP A 257 15.40 24.04 -24.04
CA ASP A 257 15.94 24.83 -25.15
C ASP A 257 14.95 25.95 -25.53
N LEU A 258 15.21 27.15 -25.01
CA LEU A 258 14.43 28.36 -25.25
C LEU A 258 14.30 28.70 -26.75
N ASN A 259 15.29 28.32 -27.57
CA ASN A 259 15.28 28.60 -29.00
C ASN A 259 14.24 27.74 -29.73
N SER A 260 14.07 26.50 -29.30
CA SER A 260 13.08 25.57 -29.85
C SER A 260 11.62 25.84 -29.44
N LEU A 261 11.34 26.79 -28.53
CA LEU A 261 9.98 27.05 -28.04
C LEU A 261 9.08 27.66 -29.13
N PRO A 262 7.81 27.22 -29.24
CA PRO A 262 6.82 27.80 -30.14
C PRO A 262 6.47 29.24 -29.71
N GLU A 263 5.88 30.01 -30.63
CA GLU A 263 5.54 31.42 -30.41
C GLU A 263 4.48 31.64 -29.32
N GLN A 264 3.61 30.64 -29.13
CA GLN A 264 2.69 30.53 -28.00
C GLN A 264 3.00 29.27 -27.20
N VAL A 265 3.17 29.43 -25.89
CA VAL A 265 3.41 28.36 -24.92
C VAL A 265 2.15 28.16 -24.10
N ARG A 266 1.75 26.91 -23.88
CA ARG A 266 0.66 26.54 -22.98
C ARG A 266 1.24 26.30 -21.59
N LEU A 267 0.73 27.01 -20.59
CA LEU A 267 1.09 26.86 -19.19
C LEU A 267 -0.08 26.17 -18.49
N TYR A 268 0.20 25.15 -17.70
CA TYR A 268 -0.83 24.41 -16.97
C TYR A 268 -0.83 24.87 -15.50
N LEU A 269 -1.99 25.27 -14.99
CA LEU A 269 -2.23 25.65 -13.60
C LEU A 269 -3.27 24.73 -13.00
N ILE A 270 -3.04 24.19 -11.80
CA ILE A 270 -3.98 23.27 -11.15
C ILE A 270 -5.23 24.05 -10.68
N LYS A 271 -6.43 23.53 -10.98
CA LYS A 271 -7.71 24.10 -10.53
C LYS A 271 -7.95 23.77 -9.05
N GLN A 272 -7.37 24.56 -8.15
CA GLN A 272 -7.60 24.51 -6.69
C GLN A 272 -7.17 23.20 -5.99
N GLU A 273 -6.67 23.29 -4.76
CA GLU A 273 -6.11 22.15 -4.01
C GLU A 273 -7.14 21.02 -3.77
N ASP A 274 -8.42 21.39 -3.66
CA ASP A 274 -9.50 20.49 -3.25
C ASP A 274 -9.86 19.44 -4.31
N GLN A 275 -9.59 19.73 -5.60
CA GLN A 275 -9.88 18.78 -6.69
C GLN A 275 -8.80 17.71 -6.87
N CYS A 276 -7.65 17.85 -6.20
CA CYS A 276 -6.51 16.93 -6.27
C CYS A 276 -5.94 16.63 -4.88
N ARG A 277 -6.79 16.61 -3.85
CA ARG A 277 -6.41 16.52 -2.43
C ARG A 277 -5.42 15.39 -2.12
N ASP A 278 -5.69 14.18 -2.60
CA ASP A 278 -4.83 13.02 -2.34
C ASP A 278 -3.42 13.19 -2.96
N LEU A 279 -3.34 13.75 -4.18
CA LEU A 279 -2.07 14.07 -4.83
C LEU A 279 -1.35 15.21 -4.10
N MET A 280 -2.08 16.24 -3.68
CA MET A 280 -1.52 17.36 -2.91
C MET A 280 -0.99 16.90 -1.55
N ASN A 281 -1.62 15.92 -0.91
CA ASN A 281 -1.13 15.32 0.34
C ASN A 281 0.19 14.59 0.13
N ILE A 282 0.31 13.78 -0.94
CA ILE A 282 1.56 13.10 -1.30
C ILE A 282 2.66 14.12 -1.63
N VAL A 283 2.34 15.17 -2.39
CA VAL A 283 3.25 16.26 -2.74
C VAL A 283 3.73 17.01 -1.50
N LYS A 284 2.81 17.41 -0.61
CA LYS A 284 3.12 18.17 0.61
C LYS A 284 4.03 17.37 1.55
N TYR A 285 3.76 16.08 1.68
CA TYR A 285 4.62 15.16 2.43
C TYR A 285 6.01 15.03 1.80
N LYS A 286 6.11 14.76 0.49
CA LYS A 286 7.39 14.56 -0.19
C LYS A 286 8.27 15.80 -0.30
N GLN A 287 7.67 16.99 -0.40
CA GLN A 287 8.41 18.22 -0.68
C GLN A 287 8.69 19.06 0.56
N PHE A 288 7.76 19.05 1.51
CA PHE A 288 7.83 19.93 2.67
C PHE A 288 7.91 19.17 3.99
N ASN A 289 7.89 17.82 3.95
CA ASN A 289 7.82 16.97 5.14
C ASN A 289 6.64 17.33 6.05
N VAL A 290 5.56 17.85 5.44
CA VAL A 290 4.35 18.31 6.14
C VAL A 290 3.39 17.12 6.24
N PRO A 291 2.85 16.80 7.44
CA PRO A 291 1.82 15.79 7.61
C PRO A 291 0.59 16.11 6.76
N ALA A 292 -0.13 15.10 6.27
CA ALA A 292 -1.37 15.35 5.56
C ALA A 292 -2.44 15.86 6.53
N ASP A 293 -2.92 17.09 6.29
CA ASP A 293 -4.10 17.65 6.97
C ASP A 293 -5.37 17.08 6.31
N GLU A 294 -5.86 15.98 6.88
CA GLU A 294 -7.24 15.54 6.70
C GLU A 294 -8.13 16.39 7.62
N GLY A 295 -8.39 17.64 7.21
CA GLY A 295 -9.44 18.44 7.82
C GLY A 295 -10.80 17.80 7.54
N ASP A 296 -11.52 17.45 8.63
CA ASP A 296 -12.91 16.97 8.71
C ASP A 296 -13.56 16.62 7.36
N GLU A 297 -13.30 15.41 6.85
CA GLU A 297 -14.29 14.76 5.98
C GLU A 297 -15.53 14.58 6.84
N ASN A 298 -16.49 15.51 6.70
CA ASN A 298 -17.81 15.42 7.31
C ASN A 298 -18.29 13.97 7.23
N GLU A 299 -18.60 13.39 8.38
CA GLU A 299 -19.22 12.08 8.53
C GLU A 299 -20.36 11.92 7.52
N THR A 300 -20.09 11.34 6.35
CA THR A 300 -21.14 10.70 5.57
C THR A 300 -21.53 9.48 6.37
N LYS A 301 -22.52 9.67 7.25
CA LYS A 301 -23.22 8.58 7.94
C LYS A 301 -23.52 7.50 6.90
N PRO A 302 -23.19 6.23 7.18
CA PRO A 302 -23.62 5.14 6.31
C PRO A 302 -25.13 5.21 6.20
N ASN A 303 -25.64 5.12 4.96
CA ASN A 303 -27.05 5.11 4.63
C ASN A 303 -27.87 4.42 5.73
N GLN A 304 -28.69 5.20 6.44
CA GLN A 304 -29.89 4.66 7.05
C GLN A 304 -30.78 4.32 5.86
N ASP A 305 -30.79 3.04 5.49
CA ASP A 305 -31.89 2.50 4.70
C ASP A 305 -33.15 2.68 5.55
N ASP A 306 -33.89 3.74 5.24
CA ASP A 306 -35.27 3.98 5.64
C ASP A 306 -36.11 2.86 5.02
N ASP A 307 -36.10 1.67 5.65
CA ASP A 307 -37.08 0.62 5.35
C ASP A 307 -38.37 0.92 6.13
N GLY A 308 -38.95 2.06 5.79
CA GLY A 308 -40.30 2.47 6.17
C GLY A 308 -41.27 2.05 5.08
N SER A 309 -41.67 0.77 5.09
CA SER A 309 -42.94 0.38 4.46
C SER A 309 -43.66 -0.70 5.29
N GLU A 310 -44.39 -0.23 6.31
CA GLU A 310 -45.66 -0.84 6.67
C GLU A 310 -46.59 -0.76 5.45
N TYR A 311 -47.06 -1.90 4.94
CA TYR A 311 -48.44 -2.05 4.45
C TYR A 311 -48.82 -3.54 4.48
N ILE A 312 -49.65 -3.88 5.48
CA ILE A 312 -50.75 -4.88 5.52
C ILE A 312 -50.46 -6.29 5.01
#